data_AF-A0A950Y303-F1
#
_entry.id   AF-A0A950Y303-F1
#
_cell.length_a   1.000
_cell.length_b   1.000
_cell.length_c   1.000
_cell.angle_alpha   90.00
_cell.angle_beta   90.00
_cell.angle_gamma   90.00
#
_symmetry.space_group_name_H-M   'P 1'
#
loop_
_entity.id
_entity.type
_entity.pdbx_description
1 polymer ?
#
loop_
_entity_poly.entity_id
_entity_poly.type
_entity_poly.pdbx_seq_one_letter_code
_entity_poly.pdbx_strand_id
1 'polypeptide(L)'
;MPVKHFIQDRNGKTSWDSQEWHTGLPFRLFEDANLQLPSGADRAAWLGSSHSEREWLDATHRCNYSNAVIGITEELSPVGDNVPGLPGMDPLLLRYERRRRELVQADFHVFAADHWNFNVRNFNPGGNHGSFFRISTHSVWMVAGAGISTRIVNEPYDSLNFASTLLQLLSRPAPLPDRVVLLH
;
A
#
# COMPACT_ATOMS: atom_id res chain seq x y z
N MET A 1 15.51 0.78 -4.93
CA MET A 1 16.94 0.76 -4.57
C MET A 1 17.16 1.62 -3.33
N PRO A 2 17.82 1.10 -2.26
CA PRO A 2 18.16 1.87 -1.09
C PRO A 2 19.25 2.91 -1.40
N VAL A 3 19.22 4.03 -0.70
CA VAL A 3 20.20 5.13 -0.86
C VAL A 3 20.69 5.63 0.49
N LYS A 4 21.89 6.20 0.52
CA LYS A 4 22.48 6.86 1.69
C LYS A 4 23.06 8.22 1.30
N HIS A 5 23.41 9.03 2.31
CA HIS A 5 23.95 10.38 2.13
C HIS A 5 23.11 11.25 1.19
N PHE A 6 21.79 11.21 1.35
CA PHE A 6 20.89 12.09 0.61
C PHE A 6 21.12 13.55 1.04
N ILE A 7 21.55 14.37 0.10
CA ILE A 7 21.85 15.80 0.30
C ILE A 7 21.11 16.59 -0.77
N GLN A 8 20.57 17.74 -0.39
CA GLN A 8 20.09 18.76 -1.32
C GLN A 8 20.95 20.02 -1.18
N ASP A 9 21.43 20.55 -2.30
CA ASP A 9 22.19 21.80 -2.30
C ASP A 9 21.28 23.05 -2.27
N ARG A 10 21.88 24.24 -2.15
CA ARG A 10 21.16 25.52 -2.13
C ARG A 10 20.36 25.84 -3.40
N ASN A 11 20.64 25.15 -4.51
CA ASN A 11 19.94 25.30 -5.78
C ASN A 11 18.82 24.24 -5.94
N GLY A 12 18.59 23.42 -4.92
CA GLY A 12 17.58 22.36 -4.93
C GLY A 12 18.05 21.06 -5.60
N LYS A 13 19.31 20.96 -6.04
CA LYS A 13 19.84 19.73 -6.65
C LYS A 13 20.05 18.68 -5.58
N THR A 14 19.50 17.49 -5.81
CA THR A 14 19.64 16.33 -4.92
C THR A 14 20.78 15.42 -5.39
N SER A 15 21.50 14.84 -4.43
CA SER A 15 22.53 13.82 -4.65
C SER A 15 22.48 12.77 -3.56
N TRP A 16 22.82 11.52 -3.90
CA TRP A 16 22.84 10.39 -2.98
C TRP A 16 23.81 9.31 -3.47
N ASP A 17 24.22 8.43 -2.57
CA ASP A 17 24.94 7.21 -2.91
C ASP A 17 23.96 6.03 -2.96
N SER A 18 24.01 5.25 -4.04
CA SER A 18 23.37 3.94 -4.06
C SER A 18 24.01 3.03 -3.00
N GLN A 19 23.22 2.17 -2.38
CA GLN A 19 23.73 1.11 -1.51
C GLN A 19 23.05 -0.22 -1.81
N GLU A 20 23.74 -1.31 -1.46
CA GLU A 20 23.21 -2.65 -1.61
C GLU A 20 22.08 -2.92 -0.61
N TRP A 21 21.19 -3.84 -0.95
CA TRP A 21 20.24 -4.36 0.01
C TRP A 21 20.96 -5.17 1.09
N HIS A 22 20.71 -4.83 2.35
CA HIS A 22 21.21 -5.53 3.51
C HIS A 22 20.21 -5.44 4.66
N THR A 23 20.46 -6.19 5.73
CA THR A 23 19.63 -6.16 6.93
C THR A 23 19.70 -4.81 7.65
N GLY A 24 18.61 -4.39 8.29
CA GLY A 24 18.57 -3.15 9.08
C GLY A 24 18.18 -1.90 8.28
N LEU A 25 17.85 -2.05 6.99
CA LEU A 25 17.23 -0.99 6.20
C LEU A 25 15.77 -0.73 6.66
N PRO A 26 15.19 0.44 6.33
CA PRO A 26 13.80 0.76 6.69
C PRO A 26 12.82 -0.35 6.29
N PHE A 27 11.79 -0.54 7.12
CA PHE A 27 10.78 -1.61 7.03
C PHE A 27 11.32 -3.04 7.12
N ARG A 28 12.64 -3.24 7.29
CA ARG A 28 13.26 -4.55 7.52
C ARG A 28 12.87 -5.62 6.48
N LEU A 29 12.54 -5.21 5.26
CA LEU A 29 12.03 -6.12 4.22
C LEU A 29 13.06 -7.18 3.83
N PHE A 30 14.35 -6.80 3.82
CA PHE A 30 15.42 -7.70 3.42
C PHE A 30 15.59 -8.87 4.40
N GLU A 31 15.41 -8.63 5.70
CA GLU A 31 15.49 -9.64 6.76
C GLU A 31 14.14 -10.28 7.13
N ASP A 32 13.01 -9.81 6.58
CA ASP A 32 11.70 -10.37 6.90
C ASP A 32 11.58 -11.82 6.38
N ALA A 33 11.29 -12.75 7.30
CA ALA A 33 11.13 -14.17 7.00
C ALA A 33 9.82 -14.47 6.24
N ASN A 34 8.84 -13.56 6.32
CA ASN A 34 7.54 -13.70 5.67
C ASN A 34 7.48 -13.04 4.29
N LEU A 35 8.57 -12.45 3.80
CA LEU A 35 8.65 -11.92 2.44
C LEU A 35 8.53 -13.06 1.43
N GLN A 36 7.46 -13.03 0.63
CA GLN A 36 7.13 -14.08 -0.34
C GLN A 36 7.59 -13.69 -1.74
N LEU A 37 8.72 -14.24 -2.17
CA LEU A 37 9.24 -13.98 -3.52
C LEU A 37 8.96 -15.16 -4.45
N PRO A 38 8.92 -14.94 -5.77
CA PRO A 38 8.89 -16.02 -6.75
C PRO A 38 10.00 -17.04 -6.49
N SER A 39 9.71 -18.32 -6.73
CA SER A 39 10.68 -19.40 -6.49
C SER A 39 11.98 -19.16 -7.25
N GLY A 40 13.11 -19.19 -6.53
CA GLY A 40 14.44 -18.96 -7.09
C GLY A 40 14.80 -17.50 -7.36
N ALA A 41 13.95 -16.55 -7.00
CA ALA A 41 14.28 -15.12 -7.10
C ALA A 41 15.40 -14.74 -6.11
N ASP A 42 16.37 -13.96 -6.59
CA ASP A 42 17.31 -13.29 -5.70
C ASP A 42 16.62 -12.15 -4.96
N ARG A 43 16.73 -12.15 -3.62
CA ARG A 43 16.01 -11.21 -2.76
C ARG A 43 16.42 -9.75 -3.00
N ALA A 44 17.72 -9.50 -3.13
CA ALA A 44 18.25 -8.14 -3.35
C ALA A 44 17.86 -7.62 -4.73
N ALA A 45 17.97 -8.44 -5.76
CA ALA A 45 17.60 -8.11 -7.13
C ALA A 45 16.10 -7.83 -7.25
N TRP A 46 15.26 -8.67 -6.61
CA TRP A 46 13.81 -8.46 -6.62
C TRP A 46 13.47 -7.14 -5.92
N LEU A 47 13.91 -6.90 -4.68
CA LEU A 47 13.64 -5.64 -3.97
C LEU A 47 14.24 -4.41 -4.67
N GLY A 48 15.24 -4.59 -5.52
CA GLY A 48 15.86 -3.52 -6.32
C GLY A 48 15.09 -3.13 -7.59
N SER A 49 14.11 -3.93 -8.01
CA SER A 49 13.42 -3.80 -9.28
C SER A 49 12.05 -3.10 -9.16
N SER A 50 11.51 -2.65 -10.29
CA SER A 50 10.14 -2.13 -10.38
C SER A 50 9.15 -3.29 -10.41
N HIS A 51 8.07 -3.17 -9.65
CA HIS A 51 6.97 -4.13 -9.58
C HIS A 51 5.62 -3.41 -9.57
N SER A 52 4.58 -4.10 -9.99
CA SER A 52 3.21 -3.65 -9.82
C SER A 52 2.78 -3.65 -8.34
N GLU A 53 1.73 -2.91 -8.02
CA GLU A 53 1.10 -2.93 -6.70
C GLU A 53 0.69 -4.35 -6.28
N ARG A 54 0.17 -5.15 -7.24
CA ARG A 54 -0.22 -6.54 -7.00
C ARG A 54 0.97 -7.41 -6.58
N GLU A 55 2.07 -7.33 -7.32
CA GLU A 55 3.30 -8.07 -7.00
C GLU A 55 3.86 -7.67 -5.63
N TRP A 56 3.80 -6.39 -5.29
CA TRP A 56 4.17 -5.92 -3.94
C TRP A 56 3.23 -6.51 -2.88
N LEU A 57 1.91 -6.49 -3.10
CA LEU A 57 0.93 -6.99 -2.14
C LEU A 57 1.13 -8.49 -1.90
N ASP A 58 1.31 -9.27 -2.96
CA ASP A 58 1.61 -10.70 -2.88
C ASP A 58 2.87 -10.95 -2.05
N ALA A 59 3.94 -10.20 -2.33
CA ALA A 59 5.20 -10.36 -1.62
C ALA A 59 5.15 -9.96 -0.14
N THR A 60 4.45 -8.87 0.20
CA THR A 60 4.61 -8.23 1.51
C THR A 60 3.45 -8.41 2.47
N HIS A 61 2.27 -8.92 2.05
CA HIS A 61 1.07 -8.99 2.92
C HIS A 61 1.23 -9.76 4.25
N ARG A 62 2.28 -10.60 4.38
CA ARG A 62 2.61 -11.32 5.62
C ARG A 62 3.81 -10.76 6.36
N CYS A 63 4.56 -9.83 5.76
CA CYS A 63 5.66 -9.14 6.41
C CYS A 63 5.17 -8.35 7.61
N ASN A 64 6.09 -8.02 8.52
CA ASN A 64 5.79 -7.19 9.67
C ASN A 64 5.24 -5.82 9.24
N TYR A 65 5.83 -5.25 8.19
CA TYR A 65 5.41 -3.99 7.56
C TYR A 65 4.60 -4.27 6.28
N SER A 66 3.41 -4.84 6.47
CA SER A 66 2.64 -5.55 5.43
C SER A 66 2.42 -4.78 4.13
N ASN A 67 1.94 -3.54 4.20
CA ASN A 67 1.58 -2.74 3.02
C ASN A 67 2.37 -1.42 2.99
N ALA A 68 3.50 -1.34 3.71
CA ALA A 68 4.28 -0.10 3.84
C ALA A 68 4.74 0.44 2.48
N VAL A 69 5.27 -0.44 1.61
CA VAL A 69 5.78 -0.04 0.30
C VAL A 69 4.66 0.55 -0.55
N ILE A 70 3.51 -0.12 -0.60
CA ILE A 70 2.34 0.34 -1.35
C ILE A 70 1.82 1.66 -0.78
N GLY A 71 1.52 1.71 0.53
CA GLY A 71 0.95 2.88 1.17
C GLY A 71 1.82 4.13 1.06
N ILE A 72 3.14 4.00 1.26
CA ILE A 72 4.07 5.13 1.12
C ILE A 72 4.19 5.59 -0.32
N THR A 73 4.20 4.65 -1.27
CA THR A 73 4.23 4.99 -2.69
C THR A 73 2.96 5.76 -3.05
N GLU A 74 1.79 5.28 -2.67
CA GLU A 74 0.51 5.96 -2.93
C GLU A 74 0.42 7.34 -2.27
N GLU A 75 0.88 7.47 -1.02
CA GLU A 75 0.83 8.72 -0.25
C GLU A 75 1.75 9.80 -0.82
N LEU A 76 2.97 9.42 -1.23
CA LEU A 76 4.01 10.35 -1.65
C LEU A 76 4.14 10.49 -3.17
N SER A 77 3.48 9.65 -3.96
CA SER A 77 3.51 9.76 -5.43
C SER A 77 2.77 11.02 -5.92
N PRO A 78 3.23 11.65 -7.01
CA PRO A 78 2.57 12.80 -7.58
C PRO A 78 1.09 12.52 -7.95
N VAL A 79 0.19 13.40 -7.53
CA VAL A 79 -1.25 13.26 -7.78
C VAL A 79 -1.59 13.23 -9.28
N GLY A 80 -0.89 14.02 -10.09
CA GLY A 80 -1.17 14.13 -11.52
C GLY A 80 -1.13 12.80 -12.26
N ASP A 81 -0.10 11.99 -11.98
CA ASP A 81 0.11 10.68 -12.60
C ASP A 81 -0.88 9.64 -12.08
N ASN A 82 -1.28 9.75 -10.81
CA ASN A 82 -2.18 8.81 -10.14
C ASN A 82 -3.68 9.11 -10.35
N VAL A 83 -4.01 10.22 -11.00
CA VAL A 83 -5.40 10.61 -11.30
C VAL A 83 -5.52 10.95 -12.79
N PRO A 84 -5.51 9.95 -13.69
CA PRO A 84 -5.52 10.18 -15.13
C PRO A 84 -6.84 10.80 -15.64
N GLY A 85 -7.92 10.70 -14.87
CA GLY A 85 -9.27 11.09 -15.28
C GLY A 85 -9.95 10.00 -16.11
N LEU A 86 -11.28 9.94 -16.07
CA LEU A 86 -12.04 9.00 -16.91
C LEU A 86 -12.10 9.51 -18.35
N PRO A 87 -12.19 8.62 -19.37
CA PRO A 87 -12.46 9.02 -20.73
C PRO A 87 -13.69 9.94 -20.82
N GLY A 88 -13.53 11.12 -21.44
CA GLY A 88 -14.62 12.11 -21.60
C GLY A 88 -14.90 12.97 -20.36
N MET A 89 -14.11 12.87 -19.30
CA MET A 89 -14.23 13.74 -18.13
C MET A 89 -13.94 15.21 -18.50
N ASP A 90 -14.73 16.13 -17.95
CA ASP A 90 -14.49 17.57 -18.07
C ASP A 90 -13.08 17.93 -17.54
N PRO A 91 -12.21 18.55 -18.36
CA PRO A 91 -10.87 18.95 -17.94
C PRO A 91 -10.85 19.85 -16.69
N LEU A 92 -11.86 20.70 -16.49
CA LEU A 92 -11.98 21.55 -15.31
C LEU A 92 -12.28 20.72 -14.05
N LEU A 93 -13.14 19.71 -14.18
CA LEU A 93 -13.44 18.79 -13.08
C LEU A 93 -12.21 17.93 -12.74
N LEU A 94 -11.50 17.43 -13.74
CA LEU A 94 -10.25 16.68 -13.52
C LEU A 94 -9.20 17.54 -12.80
N ARG A 95 -9.04 18.81 -13.21
CA ARG A 95 -8.14 19.76 -12.55
C ARG A 95 -8.57 20.03 -11.10
N TYR A 96 -9.87 20.20 -10.86
CA TYR A 96 -10.41 20.40 -9.52
C TYR A 96 -10.12 19.20 -8.61
N GLU A 97 -10.36 17.97 -9.07
CA GLU A 97 -10.11 16.75 -8.30
C GLU A 97 -8.63 16.52 -8.01
N ARG A 98 -7.75 16.76 -9.00
CA ARG A 98 -6.29 16.74 -8.77
C ARG A 98 -5.89 17.75 -7.71
N ARG A 99 -6.36 19.00 -7.82
CA ARG A 99 -6.01 20.05 -6.87
C ARG A 99 -6.45 19.73 -5.45
N ARG A 100 -7.63 19.12 -5.27
CA ARG A 100 -8.11 18.70 -3.94
C ARG A 100 -7.19 17.69 -3.27
N ARG A 101 -6.67 16.72 -4.03
CA ARG A 101 -5.74 15.71 -3.51
C ARG A 101 -4.36 16.29 -3.24
N GLU A 102 -3.86 17.16 -4.12
CA GLU A 102 -2.60 17.89 -3.90
C GLU A 102 -2.63 18.73 -2.61
N LEU A 103 -3.78 19.35 -2.29
CA LEU A 103 -3.93 20.18 -1.09
C LEU A 103 -3.83 19.40 0.23
N VAL A 104 -3.96 18.08 0.19
CA VAL A 104 -3.88 17.21 1.38
C VAL A 104 -2.72 16.21 1.27
N GLN A 105 -1.85 16.36 0.27
CA GLN A 105 -0.69 15.50 0.11
C GLN A 105 0.33 15.79 1.22
N ALA A 106 0.87 14.71 1.81
CA ALA A 106 1.90 14.81 2.83
C ALA A 106 3.27 15.08 2.21
N ASP A 107 4.06 15.97 2.82
CA ASP A 107 5.47 16.17 2.47
C ASP A 107 6.37 15.10 3.09
N PHE A 108 5.98 14.59 4.25
CA PHE A 108 6.66 13.54 4.97
C PHE A 108 5.65 12.71 5.76
N HIS A 109 5.95 11.43 5.91
CA HIS A 109 5.16 10.51 6.71
C HIS A 109 5.90 10.19 8.01
N VAL A 110 5.20 10.25 9.15
CA VAL A 110 5.74 9.84 10.46
C VAL A 110 4.79 8.82 11.06
N PHE A 111 5.34 7.66 11.41
CA PHE A 111 4.62 6.65 12.19
C PHE A 111 5.46 6.25 13.40
N ALA A 112 4.79 5.79 14.45
CA ALA A 112 5.44 5.39 15.69
C ALA A 112 6.18 4.06 15.52
N ALA A 113 7.26 3.88 16.28
CA ALA A 113 7.92 2.58 16.41
C ALA A 113 6.96 1.53 16.98
N ASP A 114 7.32 0.25 16.86
CA ASP A 114 6.48 -0.84 17.38
C ASP A 114 6.20 -0.65 18.88
N HIS A 115 4.97 -0.94 19.28
CA HIS A 115 4.42 -0.67 20.61
C HIS A 115 4.39 0.80 21.08
N TRP A 116 4.68 1.78 20.23
CA TRP A 116 4.49 3.20 20.51
C TRP A 116 3.24 3.74 19.80
N ASN A 117 2.63 4.78 20.37
CA ASN A 117 1.52 5.51 19.76
C ASN A 117 1.70 7.03 19.93
N PHE A 118 1.10 7.79 19.02
CA PHE A 118 0.95 9.24 19.20
C PHE A 118 -0.30 9.48 20.05
N ASN A 119 -0.11 9.91 21.30
CA ASN A 119 -1.19 10.26 22.21
C ASN A 119 -1.16 11.76 22.51
N VAL A 120 -2.30 12.43 22.33
CA VAL A 120 -2.44 13.87 22.59
C VAL A 120 -3.46 14.08 23.70
N ARG A 121 -2.96 14.10 24.95
CA ARG A 121 -3.66 14.43 26.23
C ARG A 121 -4.62 13.36 26.80
N ASN A 122 -4.38 13.05 28.09
CA ASN A 122 -5.14 12.13 28.97
C ASN A 122 -5.09 10.63 28.61
N PHE A 123 -5.55 9.81 29.56
CA PHE A 123 -5.72 8.36 29.39
C PHE A 123 -6.62 8.11 28.17
N ASN A 124 -6.03 7.60 27.09
CA ASN A 124 -6.77 6.90 26.07
C ASN A 124 -6.85 5.43 26.51
N PRO A 125 -8.00 4.94 27.04
CA PRO A 125 -8.12 3.55 27.44
C PRO A 125 -8.17 2.59 26.24
N GLY A 126 -8.26 3.11 25.00
CA GLY A 126 -8.28 2.34 23.77
C GLY A 126 -6.91 2.28 23.08
N GLY A 127 -6.65 1.17 22.39
CA GLY A 127 -5.54 1.07 21.45
C GLY A 127 -5.74 2.00 20.24
N ASN A 128 -4.65 2.44 19.63
CA ASN A 128 -4.66 3.20 18.38
C ASN A 128 -4.24 2.30 17.21
N HIS A 129 -4.59 2.73 15.99
CA HIS A 129 -4.29 2.07 14.73
C HIS A 129 -3.62 3.11 13.81
N GLY A 130 -3.13 2.69 12.64
CA GLY A 130 -2.58 3.61 11.63
C GLY A 130 -1.07 3.51 11.42
N SER A 131 -0.43 2.45 11.92
CA SER A 131 0.93 2.09 11.50
C SER A 131 0.91 1.21 10.25
N PHE A 132 2.05 1.04 9.59
CA PHE A 132 2.23 0.00 8.55
C PHE A 132 2.40 -1.43 9.09
N PHE A 133 2.42 -1.62 10.42
CA PHE A 133 2.46 -2.96 10.98
C PHE A 133 1.26 -3.78 10.53
N ARG A 134 1.50 -5.05 10.20
CA ARG A 134 0.45 -5.98 9.76
C ARG A 134 -0.73 -6.03 10.73
N ILE A 135 -0.47 -5.91 12.03
CA ILE A 135 -1.52 -5.90 13.05
C ILE A 135 -2.50 -4.72 12.91
N SER A 136 -2.06 -3.61 12.31
CA SER A 136 -2.88 -2.42 12.05
C SER A 136 -3.57 -2.44 10.69
N THR A 137 -3.09 -3.26 9.75
CA THR A 137 -3.52 -3.20 8.34
C THR A 137 -4.23 -4.46 7.85
N HIS A 138 -4.03 -5.58 8.54
CA HIS A 138 -4.72 -6.84 8.26
C HIS A 138 -6.13 -6.86 8.84
N SER A 139 -7.12 -6.93 7.97
CA SER A 139 -8.53 -7.13 8.33
C SER A 139 -9.05 -8.46 7.78
N VAL A 140 -10.04 -9.03 8.45
CA VAL A 140 -10.72 -10.25 7.99
C VAL A 140 -12.03 -9.86 7.33
N TRP A 141 -12.24 -10.34 6.11
CA TRP A 141 -13.51 -10.23 5.40
C TRP A 141 -14.17 -11.60 5.29
N MET A 142 -15.43 -11.69 5.71
CA MET A 142 -16.25 -12.91 5.64
C MET A 142 -17.53 -12.63 4.85
N VAL A 143 -17.93 -13.60 4.02
CA VAL A 143 -19.19 -13.59 3.28
C VAL A 143 -19.91 -14.92 3.54
N ALA A 144 -21.20 -14.86 3.84
CA ALA A 144 -22.04 -16.03 4.06
C ALA A 144 -23.43 -15.80 3.47
N GLY A 145 -24.06 -16.86 2.96
CA GLY A 145 -25.39 -16.81 2.36
C GLY A 145 -25.66 -17.95 1.40
N ALA A 146 -26.90 -18.03 0.89
CA ALA A 146 -27.27 -19.01 -0.13
C ALA A 146 -26.43 -18.79 -1.40
N GLY A 147 -25.86 -19.87 -1.94
CA GLY A 147 -25.03 -19.83 -3.14
C GLY A 147 -23.55 -19.45 -2.91
N ILE A 148 -23.11 -19.22 -1.66
CA ILE A 148 -21.71 -18.99 -1.33
C ILE A 148 -21.06 -20.30 -0.87
N SER A 149 -19.97 -20.72 -1.53
CA SER A 149 -19.24 -21.92 -1.18
C SER A 149 -18.46 -21.72 0.13
N THR A 150 -18.30 -22.79 0.91
CA THR A 150 -17.42 -22.76 2.10
C THR A 150 -15.98 -22.90 1.65
N ARG A 151 -15.21 -21.82 1.76
CA ARG A 151 -13.79 -21.77 1.38
C ARG A 151 -13.02 -20.75 2.20
N ILE A 152 -11.72 -20.98 2.33
CA ILE A 152 -10.77 -20.00 2.86
C ILE A 152 -9.99 -19.45 1.68
N VAL A 153 -9.94 -18.13 1.56
CA VAL A 153 -9.17 -17.44 0.53
C VAL A 153 -7.89 -16.91 1.17
N ASN A 154 -6.75 -17.43 0.70
CA ASN A 154 -5.44 -17.08 1.24
C ASN A 154 -4.70 -16.03 0.40
N GLU A 155 -5.19 -15.77 -0.82
CA GLU A 155 -4.69 -14.71 -1.68
C GLU A 155 -4.96 -13.34 -1.01
N PRO A 156 -3.98 -12.43 -0.98
CA PRO A 156 -4.19 -11.14 -0.36
C PRO A 156 -5.09 -10.26 -1.23
N TYR A 157 -5.97 -9.52 -0.59
CA TYR A 157 -6.81 -8.50 -1.20
C TYR A 157 -6.78 -7.24 -0.34
N ASP A 158 -7.09 -6.11 -0.96
CA ASP A 158 -7.23 -4.83 -0.28
C ASP A 158 -8.71 -4.43 -0.15
N SER A 159 -8.97 -3.33 0.55
CA SER A 159 -10.34 -2.86 0.79
C SER A 159 -11.10 -2.43 -0.47
N LEU A 160 -10.41 -2.06 -1.56
CA LEU A 160 -11.03 -1.68 -2.83
C LEU A 160 -11.63 -2.89 -3.54
N ASN A 161 -11.22 -4.12 -3.20
CA ASN A 161 -11.82 -5.33 -3.74
C ASN A 161 -13.26 -5.57 -3.25
N PHE A 162 -13.63 -5.03 -2.08
CA PHE A 162 -14.90 -5.33 -1.41
C PHE A 162 -16.12 -4.91 -2.24
N ALA A 163 -16.17 -3.62 -2.63
CA ALA A 163 -17.33 -3.06 -3.32
C ALA A 163 -17.54 -3.70 -4.71
N SER A 164 -16.45 -3.87 -5.47
CA SER A 164 -16.49 -4.52 -6.78
C SER A 164 -16.99 -5.96 -6.69
N THR A 165 -16.53 -6.73 -5.69
CA THR A 165 -16.95 -8.11 -5.51
C THR A 165 -18.43 -8.20 -5.13
N LEU A 166 -18.91 -7.39 -4.19
CA LEU A 166 -20.32 -7.39 -3.80
C LEU A 166 -21.25 -7.01 -4.96
N LEU A 167 -20.88 -5.98 -5.73
CA LEU A 167 -21.68 -5.57 -6.89
C LEU A 167 -21.73 -6.68 -7.95
N GLN A 168 -20.61 -7.37 -8.20
CA GLN A 168 -20.61 -8.50 -9.11
C GLN A 168 -21.54 -9.64 -8.64
N LEU A 169 -21.52 -9.99 -7.36
CA LEU A 169 -22.43 -11.01 -6.80
C LEU A 169 -23.92 -10.62 -6.98
N LEU A 170 -24.22 -9.32 -6.94
CA LEU A 170 -25.55 -8.78 -7.18
C LEU A 170 -25.88 -8.60 -8.68
N SER A 171 -25.04 -9.12 -9.58
CA SER A 171 -25.17 -8.92 -11.04
C SER A 171 -25.21 -7.44 -11.45
N ARG A 172 -24.49 -6.58 -10.70
CA ARG A 172 -24.32 -5.16 -11.01
C ARG A 172 -22.91 -4.90 -11.56
N PRO A 173 -22.74 -3.86 -12.39
CA PRO A 173 -21.41 -3.47 -12.86
C PRO A 173 -20.48 -3.17 -11.68
N ALA A 174 -19.29 -3.77 -11.69
CA ALA A 174 -18.24 -3.48 -10.74
C ALA A 174 -17.52 -2.18 -11.14
N PRO A 175 -17.31 -1.22 -10.22
CA PRO A 175 -16.60 0.02 -10.50
C PRO A 175 -15.11 -0.21 -10.83
N LEU A 176 -14.51 -1.26 -10.27
CA LEU A 176 -13.15 -1.72 -10.56
C LEU A 176 -13.21 -3.22 -10.93
N PRO A 177 -13.46 -3.57 -12.20
CA PRO A 177 -13.65 -4.96 -12.63
C PRO A 177 -12.42 -5.86 -12.42
N ASP A 178 -11.22 -5.27 -12.44
CA ASP A 178 -9.93 -5.91 -12.16
C ASP A 178 -9.72 -6.21 -10.66
N ARG A 179 -10.55 -5.62 -9.79
CA ARG A 179 -10.49 -5.78 -8.32
C ARG A 179 -11.59 -6.70 -7.79
N VAL A 180 -12.13 -7.60 -8.59
CA VAL A 180 -13.12 -8.57 -8.13
C VAL A 180 -12.45 -9.81 -7.54
N VAL A 181 -12.89 -10.23 -6.35
CA VAL A 181 -12.51 -11.53 -5.78
C VAL A 181 -13.42 -12.62 -6.33
N LEU A 182 -12.84 -13.64 -6.94
CA LEU A 182 -13.58 -14.79 -7.45
C LEU A 182 -13.95 -15.71 -6.29
N LEU A 183 -15.22 -15.72 -5.87
CA LEU A 183 -15.71 -16.52 -4.73
C LEU A 183 -16.27 -17.91 -5.11
N HIS A 184 -16.28 -18.25 -6.39
CA HIS A 184 -16.74 -19.55 -6.91
C HIS A 184 -15.56 -20.50 -7.14
#